data_AF-A0A0B5HJH5-F1
#
_entry.id   AF-A0A0B5HJH5-F1
#
_cell.length_a   1.000
_cell.length_b   1.000
_cell.length_c   1.000
_cell.angle_alpha   90.00
_cell.angle_beta   90.00
_cell.angle_gamma   90.00
#
_symmetry.space_group_name_H-M   'P 1'
#
loop_
_entity.id
_entity.type
_entity.pdbx_description
1 polymer ?
#
loop_
_entity_poly.entity_id
_entity_poly.type
_entity_poly.pdbx_seq_one_letter_code
_entity_poly.pdbx_strand_id
1 'polypeptide(L)'
;MADYVKFTVPKELKEKQFSVLEKAAKSGKIRVGSNVTTKAIERGSAKLVLIAQDVSPPEIVMHLPLLCREKQVPFTFVSTKKELGEKAGIGVGASAIAIVDEGDAKKELDDLAKKLADLSK
;
A
#
# COMPACT_ATOMS: atom_id res chain seq x y z
N MET A 1 -10.13 -0.23 -17.44
CA MET A 1 -8.96 -0.69 -16.69
C MET A 1 -8.22 0.59 -16.31
N ALA A 2 -8.12 0.94 -15.03
CA ALA A 2 -7.64 2.26 -14.65
C ALA A 2 -6.14 2.40 -15.00
N ASP A 3 -5.78 3.44 -15.76
CA ASP A 3 -4.43 3.69 -16.32
C ASP A 3 -3.26 3.67 -15.33
N TYR A 4 -3.54 3.74 -14.02
CA TYR A 4 -2.50 3.73 -12.98
C TYR A 4 -2.09 2.34 -12.50
N VAL A 5 -2.81 1.27 -12.86
CA VAL A 5 -2.49 -0.10 -12.45
C VAL A 5 -1.43 -0.68 -13.39
N LYS A 6 -0.16 -0.42 -13.06
CA LYS A 6 0.98 -0.74 -13.94
C LYS A 6 1.41 -2.21 -13.90
N PHE A 7 1.03 -2.96 -12.87
CA PHE A 7 1.34 -4.39 -12.77
C PHE A 7 0.26 -5.13 -11.98
N THR A 8 0.04 -6.39 -12.35
CA THR A 8 -0.85 -7.27 -11.61
C THR A 8 -0.04 -8.01 -10.55
N VAL A 9 -0.45 -7.85 -9.29
CA VAL A 9 0.17 -8.57 -8.18
C VAL A 9 -0.27 -10.04 -8.24
N PRO A 10 0.65 -11.01 -8.35
CA PRO A 10 0.30 -12.43 -8.28
C PRO A 10 -0.30 -12.79 -6.92
N LYS A 11 -1.20 -13.79 -6.89
CA LYS A 11 -1.95 -14.19 -5.68
C LYS A 11 -1.06 -14.39 -4.45
N GLU A 12 0.10 -15.00 -4.62
CA GLU A 12 1.03 -15.27 -3.53
C GLU A 12 1.55 -13.99 -2.85
N LEU A 13 1.81 -12.94 -3.62
CA LEU A 13 2.21 -11.64 -3.06
C LEU A 13 1.01 -10.93 -2.44
N LYS A 14 -0.19 -11.12 -2.98
CA LYS A 14 -1.41 -10.52 -2.42
C LYS A 14 -1.66 -11.00 -0.99
N GLU A 15 -1.52 -12.29 -0.73
CA GLU A 15 -1.69 -12.85 0.62
C GLU A 15 -0.62 -12.36 1.59
N LYS A 16 0.64 -12.29 1.14
CA LYS A 16 1.75 -11.74 1.93
C LYS A 16 1.53 -10.27 2.30
N GLN A 17 1.04 -9.47 1.36
CA GLN A 17 0.70 -8.05 1.60
C GLN A 17 -0.32 -7.88 2.70
N PHE A 18 -1.38 -8.70 2.71
CA PHE A 18 -2.41 -8.63 3.75
C PHE A 18 -1.87 -9.08 5.10
N SER A 19 -1.06 -10.14 5.15
CA SER A 19 -0.44 -10.56 6.41
C SER A 19 0.44 -9.45 7.01
N VAL A 20 1.26 -8.81 6.17
CA VAL A 20 2.10 -7.66 6.58
C VAL A 20 1.23 -6.49 7.04
N LEU A 21 0.16 -6.15 6.32
CA LEU A 21 -0.76 -5.08 6.70
C LEU A 21 -1.43 -5.36 8.04
N GLU A 22 -1.97 -6.56 8.24
CA GLU A 22 -2.65 -6.96 9.47
C GLU A 22 -1.69 -6.92 10.68
N LYS A 23 -0.45 -7.37 10.50
CA LYS A 23 0.59 -7.32 11.55
C LYS A 23 1.02 -5.89 11.84
N ALA A 24 1.26 -5.08 10.82
CA ALA A 24 1.64 -3.67 10.98
C ALA A 24 0.50 -2.84 11.60
N ALA A 25 -0.76 -3.16 11.30
CA ALA A 25 -1.92 -2.52 11.92
C ALA A 25 -2.02 -2.82 13.42
N LYS A 26 -1.63 -4.03 13.85
CA LYS A 26 -1.71 -4.48 15.26
C LYS A 26 -0.50 -4.09 16.10
N SER A 27 0.71 -4.23 15.55
CA SER A 27 1.98 -4.07 16.29
C SER A 27 2.68 -2.73 16.01
N GLY A 28 2.33 -2.06 14.92
CA GLY A 28 3.02 -0.86 14.44
C GLY A 28 2.06 0.31 14.23
N LYS A 29 2.29 1.04 13.14
CA LYS A 29 1.56 2.27 12.82
C LYS A 29 1.30 2.37 11.34
N ILE A 30 0.01 2.38 11.01
CA ILE A 30 -0.48 2.59 9.65
C ILE A 30 -1.15 3.96 9.52
N ARG A 31 -1.14 4.50 8.30
CA ARG A 31 -1.82 5.73 7.92
C ARG A 31 -2.80 5.40 6.82
N VAL A 32 -4.07 5.74 7.04
CA VAL A 32 -5.15 5.37 6.13
C VAL A 32 -5.74 6.62 5.48
N GLY A 33 -5.99 6.52 4.18
CA GLY A 33 -6.53 7.59 3.35
C GLY A 33 -5.47 8.21 2.44
N SER A 34 -5.86 8.52 1.20
CA SER A 34 -4.99 9.05 0.15
C SER A 34 -4.20 10.29 0.57
N ASN A 35 -4.83 11.28 1.19
CA ASN A 35 -4.18 12.52 1.62
C ASN A 35 -3.13 12.28 2.73
N VAL A 36 -3.42 11.36 3.66
CA VAL A 36 -2.51 11.05 4.76
C VAL A 36 -1.34 10.20 4.26
N THR A 37 -1.62 9.25 3.37
CA THR A 37 -0.62 8.47 2.64
C THR A 37 0.32 9.38 1.85
N THR A 38 -0.22 10.37 1.12
CA THR A 38 0.57 11.37 0.38
C THR A 38 1.57 12.07 1.32
N LYS A 39 1.07 12.62 2.43
CA LYS A 39 1.93 13.29 3.44
C LYS A 39 3.00 12.35 4.02
N ALA A 40 2.68 11.07 4.22
CA ALA A 40 3.63 10.11 4.75
C ALA A 40 4.79 9.83 3.76
N ILE A 41 4.48 9.75 2.46
CA ILE A 41 5.45 9.58 1.39
C ILE A 41 6.31 10.83 1.24
N GLU A 42 5.71 12.02 1.21
CA GLU A 42 6.45 13.29 1.09
C GLU A 42 7.45 13.49 2.23
N ARG A 43 7.06 13.09 3.45
CA ARG A 43 7.91 13.14 4.64
C ARG A 43 8.96 12.02 4.71
N GLY A 44 8.97 11.08 3.77
CA GLY A 44 9.89 9.93 3.77
C GLY A 44 9.66 8.96 4.92
N SER A 45 8.46 8.98 5.51
CA SER A 45 8.08 8.13 6.64
C SER A 45 7.35 6.86 6.22
N ALA A 46 6.85 6.81 4.99
CA ALA A 46 6.20 5.64 4.44
C ALA A 46 7.25 4.57 4.06
N LYS A 47 7.03 3.36 4.55
CA LYS A 47 7.85 2.17 4.29
C LYS A 47 7.28 1.31 3.18
N LEU A 48 5.95 1.23 3.11
CA LEU A 48 5.21 0.54 2.06
C LEU A 48 3.87 1.24 1.85
N VAL A 49 3.41 1.33 0.59
CA VAL A 49 2.12 1.91 0.24
C VAL A 49 1.24 0.90 -0.48
N LEU A 50 0.01 0.70 0.01
CA LEU A 50 -1.02 -0.10 -0.64
C LEU A 50 -2.07 0.80 -1.25
N ILE A 51 -2.42 0.57 -2.52
CA ILE A 51 -3.36 1.40 -3.28
C ILE A 51 -4.50 0.52 -3.78
N ALA A 52 -5.75 0.94 -3.55
CA ALA A 52 -6.91 0.22 -4.07
C ALA A 52 -7.15 0.52 -5.57
N GLN A 53 -7.65 -0.47 -6.31
CA GLN A 53 -7.93 -0.36 -7.75
C GLN A 53 -9.35 0.09 -8.08
N ASP A 54 -10.32 -0.13 -7.19
CA ASP A 54 -11.73 0.24 -7.34
C ASP A 54 -12.03 1.68 -6.86
N VAL A 55 -11.04 2.56 -6.90
CA VAL A 55 -11.17 3.95 -6.44
C VAL A 55 -11.87 4.79 -7.50
N SER A 56 -13.08 5.25 -7.15
CA SER A 56 -13.83 6.24 -7.90
C SER A 56 -14.01 7.49 -7.03
N PRO A 57 -13.68 8.69 -7.53
CA PRO A 57 -12.96 8.96 -8.78
C PRO A 57 -11.47 8.52 -8.75
N PRO A 58 -10.89 8.08 -9.89
CA PRO A 58 -9.52 7.56 -9.95
C PRO A 58 -8.44 8.63 -9.67
N GLU A 59 -8.77 9.91 -9.85
CA GLU A 59 -7.89 11.06 -9.58
C GLU A 59 -7.34 11.07 -8.15
N ILE A 60 -8.06 10.48 -7.20
CA ILE A 60 -7.68 10.41 -5.77
C ILE A 60 -6.41 9.60 -5.54
N VAL A 61 -6.10 8.63 -6.40
CA VAL A 61 -4.95 7.73 -6.23
C VAL A 61 -3.95 7.80 -7.38
N MET A 62 -4.27 8.52 -8.45
CA MET A 62 -3.45 8.57 -9.66
C MET A 62 -2.05 9.16 -9.41
N HIS A 63 -1.92 10.10 -8.47
CA HIS A 63 -0.63 10.71 -8.11
C HIS A 63 0.24 9.83 -7.20
N LEU A 64 -0.34 8.85 -6.50
CA LEU A 64 0.40 8.05 -5.52
C LEU A 64 1.50 7.20 -6.15
N PRO A 65 1.28 6.43 -7.24
CA PRO A 65 2.35 5.64 -7.85
C PRO A 65 3.51 6.49 -8.38
N LEU A 66 3.23 7.69 -8.88
CA LEU A 66 4.27 8.62 -9.35
C LEU A 66 5.12 9.10 -8.18
N LEU A 67 4.47 9.57 -7.13
CA LEU A 67 5.14 10.06 -5.92
C LEU A 67 5.96 8.97 -5.22
N CYS A 68 5.43 7.74 -5.17
CA CYS A 68 6.16 6.59 -4.64
C CYS A 68 7.42 6.29 -5.46
N ARG A 69 7.38 6.41 -6.80
CA ARG A 69 8.57 6.24 -7.64
C ARG A 69 9.62 7.31 -7.42
N GLU A 70 9.21 8.58 -7.36
CA GLU A 70 10.13 9.69 -7.12
C GLU A 70 10.82 9.60 -5.75
N LYS A 71 10.08 9.17 -4.72
CA LYS A 71 10.61 8.99 -3.36
C LYS A 71 11.20 7.60 -3.10
N GLN A 72 11.27 6.74 -4.12
CA GLN A 72 11.75 5.36 -4.03
C GLN A 72 11.06 4.53 -2.92
N VAL A 73 9.77 4.80 -2.69
CA VAL A 73 8.94 4.07 -1.72
C VAL A 73 8.27 2.91 -2.45
N PRO A 74 8.39 1.66 -1.96
CA PRO A 74 7.73 0.52 -2.57
C PRO A 74 6.22 0.66 -2.43
N PHE A 75 5.49 0.27 -3.48
CA PHE A 75 4.03 0.32 -3.51
C PHE A 75 3.45 -0.94 -4.14
N THR A 76 2.20 -1.24 -3.80
CA THR A 76 1.44 -2.37 -4.33
C THR A 76 -0.01 -1.99 -4.58
N PHE A 77 -0.68 -2.78 -5.43
CA PHE A 77 -2.08 -2.61 -5.75
C PHE A 77 -2.95 -3.71 -5.14
N VAL A 78 -4.10 -3.31 -4.62
CA VAL A 78 -5.12 -4.20 -4.04
C VAL A 78 -6.42 -4.08 -4.82
N SER A 79 -7.12 -5.20 -5.02
CA SER A 79 -8.31 -5.27 -5.88
C SER A 79 -9.43 -4.34 -5.43
N THR A 80 -9.73 -4.28 -4.12
CA THR A 80 -10.86 -3.48 -3.61
C THR A 80 -10.52 -2.66 -2.36
N LYS A 81 -11.15 -1.49 -2.22
CA LYS A 81 -11.09 -0.60 -1.05
C LYS A 81 -11.59 -1.31 0.20
N LYS A 82 -12.63 -2.13 0.06
CA LYS A 82 -13.25 -2.85 1.17
C LYS A 82 -12.30 -3.87 1.78
N GLU A 83 -11.68 -4.70 0.94
CA GLU A 83 -10.68 -5.70 1.37
C GLU A 83 -9.48 -5.00 2.04
N LEU A 84 -9.00 -3.88 1.47
CA LEU A 84 -7.90 -3.12 2.04
C LEU A 84 -8.25 -2.53 3.42
N GLY A 85 -9.46 -1.99 3.59
CA GLY A 85 -9.93 -1.44 4.86
C GLY A 85 -10.11 -2.50 5.94
N GLU A 86 -10.76 -3.61 5.60
CA GLU A 86 -10.99 -4.73 6.51
C GLU A 86 -9.67 -5.31 7.04
N LYS A 87 -8.68 -5.50 6.16
CA LYS A 87 -7.34 -5.99 6.51
C LYS A 87 -6.51 -4.99 7.31
N ALA A 88 -6.82 -3.70 7.19
CA ALA A 88 -6.26 -2.67 8.06
C ALA A 88 -6.94 -2.57 9.43
N GLY A 89 -7.98 -3.39 9.69
CA GLY A 89 -8.77 -3.33 10.92
C GLY A 89 -9.74 -2.15 10.96
N ILE A 90 -10.11 -1.60 9.79
CA ILE A 90 -10.99 -0.45 9.67
C ILE A 90 -12.30 -0.93 9.05
N GLY A 91 -13.42 -0.68 9.73
CA GLY A 91 -14.76 -1.08 9.27
C GLY A 91 -15.28 -0.33 8.04
N VAL A 92 -14.43 0.44 7.36
CA VAL A 92 -14.76 1.19 6.14
C VAL A 92 -13.66 0.99 5.08
N GLY A 93 -14.03 1.14 3.81
CA GLY A 93 -13.08 0.98 2.71
C GLY A 93 -12.00 2.05 2.69
N ALA A 94 -10.77 1.67 2.33
CA ALA A 94 -9.62 2.57 2.28
C ALA A 94 -9.12 2.73 0.84
N SER A 95 -9.01 3.97 0.35
CA SER A 95 -8.47 4.25 -1.00
C SER A 95 -6.97 3.96 -1.10
N ALA A 96 -6.22 4.28 -0.05
CA ALA A 96 -4.80 4.00 0.06
C ALA A 96 -4.40 3.88 1.53
N ILE A 97 -3.34 3.11 1.80
CA ILE A 97 -2.76 2.91 3.12
C ILE A 97 -1.24 2.99 3.02
N ALA A 98 -0.62 3.76 3.90
CA ALA A 98 0.83 3.75 4.11
C ALA A 98 1.16 3.05 5.43
N ILE A 99 2.09 2.10 5.37
CA ILE A 99 2.74 1.56 6.56
C ILE A 99 3.88 2.52 6.92
N VAL A 100 3.82 3.09 8.12
CA VAL A 100 4.84 4.02 8.64
C VAL A 100 5.76 3.33 9.64
N ASP A 101 5.18 2.45 10.44
CA ASP A 101 5.91 1.59 11.37
C ASP A 101 5.51 0.14 11.11
N GLU A 102 6.52 -0.65 10.75
CA GLU A 102 6.40 -2.06 10.38
C GLU A 102 6.16 -3.01 11.58
N GLY A 103 6.39 -2.55 12.82
CA GLY A 103 6.27 -3.38 14.02
C GLY A 103 6.99 -4.72 13.89
N ASP A 104 6.31 -5.81 14.23
CA ASP A 104 6.82 -7.18 14.13
C ASP A 104 6.94 -7.69 12.67
N ALA A 105 6.36 -6.99 11.70
CA ALA A 105 6.33 -7.40 10.29
C ALA A 105 7.58 -6.99 9.49
N LYS A 106 8.63 -6.46 10.15
CA LYS A 106 9.81 -5.90 9.48
C LYS A 106 10.45 -6.83 8.44
N LYS A 107 10.67 -8.10 8.81
CA LYS A 107 11.32 -9.09 7.93
C LYS A 107 10.48 -9.39 6.68
N GLU A 108 9.16 -9.51 6.86
CA GLU A 108 8.23 -9.81 5.76
C GLU A 108 8.03 -8.58 4.86
N LEU A 109 8.04 -7.38 5.44
CA LEU A 109 7.96 -6.14 4.68
C LEU A 109 9.20 -5.94 3.79
N ASP A 110 10.41 -6.26 4.30
CA ASP A 110 11.66 -6.17 3.53
C ASP A 110 11.67 -7.15 2.33
N ASP A 111 11.24 -8.39 2.55
CA ASP A 111 11.09 -9.41 1.49
C ASP A 111 10.05 -8.99 0.44
N LEU A 112 8.91 -8.46 0.90
CA LEU A 112 7.85 -7.98 0.04
C LEU A 112 8.29 -6.75 -0.77
N ALA A 113 8.98 -5.80 -0.14
CA ALA A 113 9.49 -4.59 -0.78
C ALA A 113 10.47 -4.93 -1.91
N LYS A 114 11.37 -5.91 -1.69
CA LYS A 114 12.29 -6.39 -2.74
C LYS A 114 11.54 -7.00 -3.91
N LYS A 115 10.59 -7.90 -3.64
CA LYS A 115 9.76 -8.53 -4.70
C LYS A 115 8.95 -7.51 -5.47
N LEU A 116 8.37 -6.51 -4.80
CA LEU A 116 7.64 -5.43 -5.45
C LEU A 116 8.56 -4.54 -6.30
N ALA A 117 9.79 -4.30 -5.85
CA ALA A 117 10.78 -3.56 -6.63
C ALA A 117 11.12 -4.30 -7.94
N ASP A 118 11.29 -5.63 -7.90
CA ASP A 118 11.54 -6.45 -9.09
C ASP A 118 10.36 -6.47 -10.07
N LEU A 119 9.11 -6.42 -9.58
CA LEU A 119 7.90 -6.29 -10.42
C LEU A 119 7.69 -4.88 -10.99
N SER A 120 8.31 -3.86 -10.39
CA SER A 120 8.14 -2.47 -10.79
C SER A 120 9.17 -1.98 -11.82
N LYS A 121 10.17 -2.82 -12.14
CA LYS A 121 11.16 -2.61 -13.21
C LYS A 121 10.57 -2.77 -14.60
#